data_AF-A0AAA9ZUM4-F1
#
_entry.id   AF-A0AAA9ZUM4-F1
#
_cell.length_a   1.000
_cell.length_b   1.000
_cell.length_c   1.000
_cell.angle_alpha   90.00
_cell.angle_beta   90.00
_cell.angle_gamma   90.00
#
_symmetry.space_group_name_H-M   'P 1'
#
loop_
_entity.id
_entity.type
_entity.pdbx_description
1 polymer ?
#
loop_
_entity_poly.entity_id
_entity_poly.type
_entity_poly.pdbx_seq_one_letter_code
_entity_poly.pdbx_strand_id
1 'polypeptide(L)'
;MLFFVVLGGLLLTQSVWSEDVPESCIAASCTTFQQINTLYCHANPARFCQCRPAVGGGWTLQVMPCPEPETMFSFRHQVCVHPSMWDDAECGPSGPGGDEDETDLENVILGCEAAPCGTYEEINTLTCHPDAKRFCQCRPVSTQEEYPNRGLFQAISMPCAQGTSFSFGLQTCAHDALWINTCP
;
A
#
# COMPACT_ATOMS: atom_id res chain seq x y z
N MET A 1 10.41 12.75 68.22
CA MET A 1 9.53 12.15 67.21
C MET A 1 9.20 13.21 66.17
N LEU A 2 9.87 13.17 65.04
CA LEU A 2 9.55 13.91 63.81
C LEU A 2 10.27 13.15 62.69
N PHE A 3 9.54 12.28 62.00
CA PHE A 3 10.03 11.63 60.78
C PHE A 3 9.53 12.47 59.61
N PHE A 4 10.43 13.27 59.03
CA PHE A 4 10.22 13.84 57.71
C PHE A 4 10.44 12.73 56.68
N VAL A 5 9.34 12.12 56.21
CA VAL A 5 9.37 11.25 55.04
C VAL A 5 9.34 12.17 53.82
N VAL A 6 10.52 12.40 53.24
CA VAL A 6 10.66 13.03 51.91
C VAL A 6 10.29 11.97 50.89
N LEU A 7 8.99 11.87 50.58
CA LEU A 7 8.53 11.13 49.41
C LEU A 7 8.73 12.04 48.20
N GLY A 8 9.83 11.82 47.50
CA GLY A 8 10.03 12.27 46.13
C GLY A 8 8.92 11.69 45.25
N GLY A 9 7.82 12.44 45.15
CA GLY A 9 6.73 12.15 44.25
C GLY A 9 7.15 12.50 42.83
N LEU A 10 7.71 11.51 42.16
CA LEU A 10 7.89 11.44 40.72
C LEU A 10 6.64 12.02 40.03
N LEU A 11 6.81 13.10 39.27
CA LEU A 11 5.86 13.52 38.25
C LEU A 11 5.75 12.37 37.26
N LEU A 12 4.83 11.43 37.51
CA LEU A 12 4.37 10.51 36.50
C LEU A 12 3.48 11.33 35.57
N THR A 13 4.09 11.98 34.58
CA THR A 13 3.40 12.33 33.35
C THR A 13 2.95 11.00 32.76
N GLN A 14 1.72 10.62 33.08
CA GLN A 14 1.02 9.54 32.39
C GLN A 14 0.85 10.04 30.96
N SER A 15 1.82 9.72 30.11
CA SER A 15 1.58 9.63 28.69
C SER A 15 0.47 8.60 28.58
N VAL A 16 -0.73 9.08 28.29
CA VAL A 16 -1.83 8.28 27.77
C VAL A 16 -1.32 7.78 26.43
N TRP A 17 -0.55 6.69 26.44
CA TRP A 17 -0.34 5.89 25.25
C TRP A 17 -1.72 5.30 25.01
N SER A 18 -2.50 5.93 24.13
CA SER A 18 -3.65 5.29 23.53
C SER A 18 -3.15 3.95 23.02
N GLU A 19 -3.55 2.85 23.66
CA GLU A 19 -3.32 1.52 23.12
C GLU A 19 -4.10 1.50 21.81
N ASP A 20 -3.38 1.58 20.71
CA ASP A 20 -3.96 1.58 19.38
C ASP A 20 -4.54 0.21 19.07
N VAL A 21 -5.82 0.06 19.36
CA VAL A 21 -6.54 -1.20 19.25
C VAL A 21 -6.90 -1.46 17.78
N PRO A 22 -6.68 -2.69 17.26
CA PRO A 22 -7.11 -3.09 15.91
C PRO A 22 -8.61 -2.90 15.62
N GLU A 23 -9.45 -2.74 16.65
CA GLU A 23 -10.87 -2.40 16.52
C GLU A 23 -11.12 -1.03 15.85
N SER A 24 -10.12 -0.15 15.86
CA SER A 24 -10.17 1.16 15.19
C SER A 24 -9.82 1.11 13.69
N CYS A 25 -9.60 -0.09 13.14
CA CYS A 25 -9.37 -0.30 11.73
C CYS A 25 -10.69 -0.42 10.97
N ILE A 26 -10.86 0.43 9.96
CA ILE A 26 -12.14 0.60 9.26
C ILE A 26 -12.20 -0.41 8.11
N ALA A 27 -13.23 -1.27 8.14
CA ALA A 27 -13.53 -2.28 7.12
C ALA A 27 -12.35 -3.23 6.79
N ALA A 28 -11.44 -3.44 7.75
CA ALA A 28 -10.25 -4.26 7.55
C ALA A 28 -10.54 -5.76 7.65
N SER A 29 -9.89 -6.54 6.78
CA SER A 29 -9.93 -8.00 6.81
C SER A 29 -8.57 -8.56 6.42
N CYS A 30 -8.25 -9.77 6.87
CA CYS A 30 -6.99 -10.45 6.56
C CYS A 30 -7.23 -11.88 6.05
N THR A 31 -8.38 -12.15 5.43
CA THR A 31 -8.75 -13.52 5.02
C THR A 31 -8.34 -13.84 3.60
N THR A 32 -8.54 -12.92 2.65
CA THR A 32 -8.13 -13.10 1.25
C THR A 32 -6.77 -12.46 0.97
N PHE A 33 -6.08 -12.89 -0.09
CA PHE A 33 -4.81 -12.29 -0.48
C PHE A 33 -4.96 -10.80 -0.84
N GLN A 34 -6.04 -10.42 -1.50
CA GLN A 34 -6.34 -9.01 -1.78
C GLN A 34 -6.43 -8.20 -0.48
N GLN A 35 -7.14 -8.74 0.51
CA GLN A 35 -7.32 -8.08 1.79
C GLN A 35 -6.02 -8.00 2.59
N ILE A 36 -5.22 -9.07 2.59
CA ILE A 36 -3.89 -9.12 3.24
C ILE A 36 -2.93 -8.06 2.68
N ASN A 37 -3.00 -7.78 1.38
CA ASN A 37 -2.15 -6.80 0.71
C ASN A 37 -2.76 -5.40 0.65
N THR A 38 -3.95 -5.21 1.21
CA THR A 38 -4.59 -3.90 1.31
C THR A 38 -4.19 -3.25 2.63
N LEU A 39 -3.72 -2.01 2.57
CA LEU A 39 -3.59 -1.15 3.73
C LEU A 39 -4.96 -0.51 4.00
N TYR A 40 -5.41 -0.60 5.23
CA TYR A 40 -6.73 -0.12 5.65
C TYR A 40 -6.63 1.15 6.43
N CYS A 41 -7.68 1.97 6.33
CA CYS A 41 -7.84 3.14 7.18
C CYS A 41 -7.86 2.75 8.66
N HIS A 42 -7.25 3.60 9.47
CA HIS A 42 -7.43 3.61 10.92
C HIS A 42 -8.20 4.88 11.32
N ALA A 43 -8.92 4.85 12.43
CA ALA A 43 -9.67 6.02 12.93
C ALA A 43 -8.77 7.25 13.16
N ASN A 44 -7.50 7.03 13.47
CA ASN A 44 -6.46 8.08 13.46
C ASN A 44 -5.77 8.11 12.09
N PRO A 45 -5.86 9.22 11.32
CA PRO A 45 -5.29 9.32 9.97
C PRO A 45 -3.77 9.30 9.94
N ALA A 46 -3.08 9.57 11.05
CA ALA A 46 -1.63 9.41 11.15
C ALA A 46 -1.19 7.93 11.25
N ARG A 47 -2.13 6.99 11.08
CA ARG A 47 -1.91 5.56 11.21
C ARG A 47 -2.71 4.80 10.16
N PHE A 48 -2.30 3.58 9.89
CA PHE A 48 -2.98 2.66 8.99
C PHE A 48 -2.94 1.25 9.55
N CYS A 49 -3.81 0.39 9.04
CA CYS A 49 -3.86 -1.00 9.44
C CYS A 49 -3.31 -1.90 8.34
N GLN A 50 -2.51 -2.88 8.73
CA GLN A 50 -1.88 -3.82 7.80
C GLN A 50 -1.97 -5.23 8.35
N CYS A 51 -2.29 -6.18 7.48
CA CYS A 51 -2.20 -7.59 7.82
C CYS A 51 -0.72 -8.01 7.87
N ARG A 52 -0.30 -8.62 8.97
CA ARG A 52 1.05 -9.15 9.18
C ARG A 52 0.99 -10.63 9.60
N PRO A 53 2.01 -11.45 9.27
CA PRO A 53 2.05 -12.84 9.70
C PRO A 53 2.08 -12.94 11.22
N ALA A 54 1.19 -13.75 11.79
CA ALA A 54 1.16 -14.08 13.20
C ALA A 54 2.06 -15.30 13.49
N VAL A 55 2.49 -15.43 14.75
CA VAL A 55 3.40 -16.50 15.22
C VAL A 55 2.81 -17.91 15.01
N GLY A 56 1.50 -18.04 14.78
CA GLY A 56 0.79 -19.30 14.53
C GLY A 56 0.51 -19.64 13.05
N GLY A 57 1.06 -18.91 12.08
CA GLY A 57 0.88 -19.23 10.66
C GLY A 57 -0.39 -18.66 10.00
N GLY A 58 -0.98 -17.63 10.58
CA GLY A 58 -2.09 -16.85 10.00
C GLY A 58 -1.73 -15.38 9.81
N TRP A 59 -2.71 -14.56 9.43
CA TRP A 59 -2.55 -13.11 9.31
C TRP A 59 -3.34 -12.40 10.40
N THR A 60 -2.69 -11.46 11.08
CA THR A 60 -3.32 -10.59 12.07
C THR A 60 -3.22 -9.15 11.63
N LEU A 61 -4.27 -8.40 11.90
CA LEU A 61 -4.26 -6.96 11.66
C LEU A 61 -3.36 -6.28 12.70
N GLN A 62 -2.52 -5.36 12.24
CA GLN A 62 -1.64 -4.56 13.07
C GLN A 62 -1.78 -3.09 12.69
N VAL A 63 -1.77 -2.21 13.70
CA VAL A 63 -1.77 -0.76 13.51
C VAL A 63 -0.34 -0.29 13.32
N MET A 64 -0.10 0.44 12.24
CA MET A 64 1.19 0.97 11.84
C MET A 64 1.14 2.50 11.86
N PRO A 65 2.19 3.19 12.36
CA PRO A 65 2.28 4.64 12.26
C PRO A 65 2.67 5.06 10.83
N CYS A 66 2.15 6.20 10.39
CA CYS A 66 2.71 6.90 9.25
C CYS A 66 4.07 7.54 9.59
N PRO A 67 4.98 7.71 8.61
CA PRO A 67 6.27 8.35 8.84
C PRO A 67 6.15 9.81 9.30
N GLU A 68 7.07 10.25 10.15
CA GLU A 68 7.26 11.66 10.50
C GLU A 68 8.04 12.41 9.41
N PRO A 69 7.80 13.72 9.18
CA PRO A 69 6.81 14.58 9.86
C PRO A 69 5.37 14.34 9.39
N GLU A 70 4.38 14.71 10.23
CA GLU A 70 2.91 14.49 10.10
C GLU A 70 2.41 14.11 8.70
N THR A 71 2.49 12.83 8.33
CA THR A 71 1.84 12.28 7.13
C THR A 71 0.57 11.54 7.49
N MET A 72 -0.38 11.49 6.55
CA MET A 72 -1.70 10.91 6.74
C MET A 72 -1.93 9.77 5.75
N PHE A 73 -2.49 8.66 6.20
CA PHE A 73 -2.75 7.51 5.34
C PHE A 73 -3.87 7.82 4.33
N SER A 74 -3.58 7.63 3.04
CA SER A 74 -4.57 7.64 1.97
C SER A 74 -4.87 6.20 1.55
N PHE A 75 -6.14 5.81 1.62
CA PHE A 75 -6.58 4.51 1.13
C PHE A 75 -6.54 4.46 -0.39
N ARG A 76 -6.89 5.56 -1.08
CA ARG A 76 -6.84 5.64 -2.54
C ARG A 76 -5.42 5.42 -3.07
N HIS A 77 -4.43 6.01 -2.40
CA HIS A 77 -3.03 5.89 -2.79
C HIS A 77 -2.31 4.71 -2.14
N GLN A 78 -2.95 4.00 -1.19
CA GLN A 78 -2.37 2.90 -0.41
C GLN A 78 -1.01 3.25 0.22
N VAL A 79 -0.85 4.50 0.68
CA VAL A 79 0.39 5.02 1.27
C VAL A 79 0.11 6.25 2.15
N CYS A 80 1.05 6.59 3.03
CA CYS A 80 1.01 7.85 3.75
C CYS A 80 1.41 9.01 2.83
N VAL A 81 0.59 10.05 2.81
CA VAL A 81 0.73 11.24 1.97
C VAL A 81 0.85 12.50 2.84
N HIS A 82 1.31 13.60 2.23
CA HIS A 82 1.31 14.91 2.89
C HIS A 82 -0.14 15.36 3.18
N PRO A 83 -0.42 16.09 4.29
CA PRO A 83 -1.78 16.51 4.63
C PRO A 83 -2.51 17.29 3.54
N SER A 84 -1.77 18.02 2.69
CA SER A 84 -2.37 18.75 1.55
C SER A 84 -2.90 17.84 0.41
N MET A 85 -2.57 16.55 0.44
CA MET A 85 -3.00 15.54 -0.54
C MET A 85 -3.96 14.53 0.09
N TRP A 86 -4.29 14.70 1.36
CA TRP A 86 -5.18 13.79 2.09
C TRP A 86 -6.64 14.21 1.92
N ASP A 87 -7.49 13.22 1.68
CA ASP A 87 -8.94 13.37 1.50
C ASP A 87 -9.63 12.60 2.64
N ASP A 88 -10.36 13.33 3.49
CA ASP A 88 -11.00 12.79 4.69
C ASP A 88 -12.21 11.88 4.37
N ALA A 89 -12.73 11.95 3.14
CA ALA A 89 -13.81 11.09 2.68
C ALA A 89 -13.35 9.65 2.40
N GLU A 90 -12.05 9.40 2.22
CA GLU A 90 -11.52 8.07 1.86
C GLU A 90 -11.69 7.02 2.98
N CYS A 91 -11.87 7.45 4.22
CA CYS A 91 -11.95 6.59 5.40
C CYS A 91 -13.34 6.61 6.08
N GLY A 92 -14.40 6.90 5.32
CA GLY A 92 -15.77 6.94 5.84
C GLY A 92 -16.39 5.56 6.18
N PRO A 93 -17.50 5.54 6.95
CA PRO A 93 -18.20 4.31 7.36
C PRO A 93 -18.81 3.50 6.20
N SER A 94 -18.86 4.07 4.99
CA SER A 94 -19.32 3.38 3.78
C SER A 94 -18.27 2.45 3.17
N GLY A 95 -17.02 2.49 3.63
CA GLY A 95 -15.91 1.74 3.05
C GLY A 95 -15.55 2.20 1.63
N PRO A 96 -14.41 1.74 1.09
CA PRO A 96 -14.02 2.02 -0.28
C PRO A 96 -14.73 1.01 -1.19
N GLY A 97 -15.95 1.32 -1.61
CA GLY A 97 -16.78 0.37 -2.36
C GLY A 97 -18.08 0.88 -2.99
N GLY A 98 -18.33 2.19 -3.02
CA GLY A 98 -19.17 2.80 -4.06
C GLY A 98 -18.24 3.73 -4.80
N ASP A 99 -17.95 3.59 -6.10
CA ASP A 99 -18.88 3.30 -7.18
C ASP A 99 -18.12 2.51 -8.26
N GLU A 100 -18.63 1.34 -8.62
CA GLU A 100 -18.09 0.55 -9.73
C GLU A 100 -18.55 1.18 -11.04
N ASP A 101 -17.68 1.94 -11.71
CA ASP A 101 -17.87 2.27 -13.13
C ASP A 101 -17.28 1.14 -13.98
N GLU A 102 -18.16 0.22 -14.36
CA GLU A 102 -17.90 -0.97 -15.17
C GLU A 102 -17.72 -0.57 -16.64
N THR A 103 -16.62 0.08 -16.99
CA THR A 103 -16.12 0.11 -18.38
C THR A 103 -14.61 0.30 -18.37
N ASP A 104 -13.84 -0.79 -18.51
CA ASP A 104 -12.50 -0.77 -19.16
C ASP A 104 -11.80 -2.15 -19.19
N LEU A 105 -12.55 -3.26 -19.21
CA LEU A 105 -11.98 -4.62 -19.24
C LEU A 105 -11.23 -4.93 -20.56
N GLU A 106 -11.33 -4.07 -21.57
CA GLU A 106 -10.74 -4.29 -22.90
C GLU A 106 -9.42 -3.53 -23.13
N ASN A 107 -9.03 -2.60 -22.25
CA ASN A 107 -7.77 -1.84 -22.34
C ASN A 107 -6.65 -2.31 -21.38
N VAL A 108 -6.93 -3.28 -20.50
CA VAL A 108 -5.95 -3.77 -19.49
C VAL A 108 -4.96 -4.79 -20.08
N ILE A 109 -5.27 -5.40 -21.24
CA ILE A 109 -4.50 -6.52 -21.79
C ILE A 109 -3.49 -6.09 -22.89
N LEU A 110 -3.73 -4.98 -23.60
CA LEU A 110 -3.10 -4.66 -24.89
C LEU A 110 -1.75 -3.91 -24.85
N GLY A 111 -0.90 -4.13 -23.85
CA GLY A 111 0.39 -3.41 -23.77
C GLY A 111 1.56 -4.08 -23.06
N CYS A 112 1.34 -5.19 -22.35
CA CYS A 112 2.38 -5.88 -21.58
C CYS A 112 2.72 -7.28 -22.09
N GLU A 113 2.15 -7.69 -23.22
CA GLU A 113 2.31 -9.04 -23.78
C GLU A 113 3.77 -9.40 -24.11
N ALA A 114 4.60 -8.39 -24.38
CA ALA A 114 6.02 -8.56 -24.70
C ALA A 114 6.93 -8.74 -23.47
N ALA A 115 6.43 -8.53 -22.25
CA ALA A 115 7.24 -8.61 -21.05
C ALA A 115 7.43 -10.09 -20.64
N PRO A 116 8.67 -10.61 -20.68
CA PRO A 116 8.92 -11.98 -20.26
C PRO A 116 8.83 -12.04 -18.74
N CYS A 117 8.14 -13.05 -18.20
CA CYS A 117 7.99 -13.25 -16.76
C CYS A 117 8.40 -14.68 -16.37
N GLY A 118 9.48 -15.19 -16.98
CA GLY A 118 9.92 -16.58 -16.83
C GLY A 118 11.05 -16.77 -15.83
N THR A 119 11.94 -15.79 -15.70
CA THR A 119 13.10 -15.85 -14.81
C THR A 119 13.01 -14.85 -13.65
N TYR A 120 13.79 -15.08 -12.60
CA TYR A 120 13.84 -14.16 -11.46
C TYR A 120 14.29 -12.75 -11.85
N GLU A 121 15.22 -12.64 -12.79
CA GLU A 121 15.71 -11.35 -13.29
C GLU A 121 14.59 -10.59 -14.03
N GLU A 122 13.90 -11.29 -14.93
CA GLU A 122 12.76 -10.76 -15.67
C GLU A 122 11.62 -10.32 -14.75
N ILE A 123 11.30 -11.12 -13.72
CA ILE A 123 10.24 -10.82 -12.75
C ILE A 123 10.49 -9.52 -11.99
N ASN A 124 11.76 -9.22 -11.69
CA ASN A 124 12.14 -8.04 -10.92
C ASN A 124 12.46 -6.81 -11.80
N THR A 125 12.34 -6.95 -13.12
CA THR A 125 12.59 -5.87 -14.07
C THR A 125 11.26 -5.29 -14.56
N LEU A 126 11.06 -3.99 -14.35
CA LEU A 126 9.93 -3.26 -14.91
C LEU A 126 10.18 -3.03 -16.40
N THR A 127 9.18 -3.31 -17.24
CA THR A 127 9.30 -3.15 -18.69
C THR A 127 8.43 -2.00 -19.19
N CYS A 128 8.77 -1.51 -20.38
CA CYS A 128 8.04 -0.43 -21.01
C CYS A 128 6.63 -0.85 -21.42
N HIS A 129 5.70 0.09 -21.29
CA HIS A 129 4.37 0.04 -21.86
C HIS A 129 4.29 1.03 -23.04
N PRO A 130 3.44 0.80 -24.07
CA PRO A 130 3.26 1.74 -25.18
C PRO A 130 2.87 3.15 -24.74
N ASP A 131 2.10 3.24 -23.65
CA ASP A 131 1.82 4.50 -22.94
C ASP A 131 2.88 4.75 -21.88
N ALA A 132 3.64 5.85 -22.02
CA ALA A 132 4.67 6.29 -21.08
C ALA A 132 4.13 6.64 -19.67
N LYS A 133 2.82 6.86 -19.53
CA LYS A 133 2.15 7.00 -18.23
C LYS A 133 1.93 5.67 -17.53
N ARG A 134 2.35 4.56 -18.12
CA ARG A 134 2.23 3.23 -17.57
C ARG A 134 3.54 2.47 -17.72
N PHE A 135 3.65 1.36 -17.01
CA PHE A 135 4.74 0.41 -17.11
C PHE A 135 4.20 -0.99 -16.88
N CYS A 136 4.97 -1.99 -17.26
CA CYS A 136 4.59 -3.38 -17.10
C CYS A 136 5.39 -4.01 -15.96
N GLN A 137 4.70 -4.77 -15.13
CA GLN A 137 5.31 -5.47 -14.01
C GLN A 137 4.83 -6.92 -13.95
N CYS A 138 5.77 -7.85 -13.82
CA CYS A 138 5.45 -9.25 -13.58
C CYS A 138 4.87 -9.42 -12.18
N ARG A 139 3.67 -10.00 -12.09
CA ARG A 139 3.00 -10.34 -10.84
C ARG A 139 2.63 -11.82 -10.87
N PRO A 140 2.68 -12.51 -9.72
CA PRO A 140 2.27 -13.90 -9.64
C PRO A 140 0.77 -13.99 -9.93
N VAL A 141 0.39 -14.89 -10.85
CA VAL A 141 -0.99 -15.21 -11.17
C VAL A 141 -1.25 -16.64 -10.74
N SER A 142 -2.20 -16.81 -9.82
CA SER A 142 -2.59 -18.14 -9.36
C SER A 142 -3.39 -18.86 -10.45
N THR A 143 -3.04 -20.11 -10.73
CA THR A 143 -3.85 -21.03 -11.53
C THR A 143 -4.63 -22.03 -10.67
N GLN A 144 -4.47 -22.01 -9.34
CA GLN A 144 -5.14 -22.92 -8.40
C GLN A 144 -5.51 -22.20 -7.09
N GLU A 145 -6.79 -22.24 -6.71
CA GLU A 145 -7.30 -21.60 -5.48
C GLU A 145 -6.61 -22.09 -4.20
N GLU A 146 -6.18 -23.35 -4.14
CA GLU A 146 -5.55 -23.94 -2.94
C GLU A 146 -4.06 -23.59 -2.78
N TYR A 147 -3.38 -23.12 -3.83
CA TYR A 147 -1.95 -22.78 -3.80
C TYR A 147 -1.67 -21.45 -4.53
N PRO A 148 -2.14 -20.31 -4.00
CA PRO A 148 -2.09 -19.02 -4.71
C PRO A 148 -0.68 -18.49 -5.00
N ASN A 149 0.33 -19.06 -4.33
CA ASN A 149 1.75 -18.70 -4.50
C ASN A 149 2.53 -19.69 -5.40
N ARG A 150 1.88 -20.74 -5.91
CA ARG A 150 2.42 -21.62 -6.97
C ARG A 150 1.72 -21.27 -8.27
N GLY A 151 2.28 -20.33 -9.00
CA GLY A 151 1.66 -19.80 -10.21
C GLY A 151 2.67 -19.28 -11.21
N LEU A 152 2.20 -19.12 -12.44
CA LEU A 152 2.92 -18.44 -13.51
C LEU A 152 2.97 -16.94 -13.19
N PHE A 153 4.06 -16.25 -13.52
CA PHE A 153 4.07 -14.80 -13.48
C PHE A 153 3.51 -14.26 -14.78
N GLN A 154 2.67 -13.24 -14.67
CA GLN A 154 2.10 -12.53 -15.83
C GLN A 154 2.42 -11.05 -15.71
N ALA A 155 2.69 -10.43 -16.85
CA ALA A 155 2.91 -9.00 -16.90
C ALA A 155 1.58 -8.24 -16.84
N ILE A 156 1.51 -7.26 -15.96
CA ILE A 156 0.32 -6.44 -15.72
C ILE A 156 0.70 -4.97 -15.92
N SER A 157 -0.22 -4.20 -16.53
CA SER A 157 -0.06 -2.76 -16.76
C SER A 157 -0.33 -1.96 -15.48
N MET A 158 0.67 -1.20 -15.04
CA MET A 158 0.67 -0.38 -13.83
C MET A 158 0.74 1.10 -14.21
N PRO A 159 -0.07 1.99 -13.60
CA PRO A 159 0.01 3.43 -13.86
C PRO A 159 1.20 4.08 -13.13
N CYS A 160 1.76 5.10 -13.75
CA CYS A 160 2.60 6.10 -13.10
C CYS A 160 1.73 7.14 -12.37
N ALA A 161 2.33 7.85 -11.40
CA ALA A 161 1.68 8.98 -10.76
C ALA A 161 1.45 10.14 -11.76
N GLN A 162 0.47 10.99 -11.48
CA GLN A 162 0.21 12.16 -12.32
C GLN A 162 1.46 13.05 -12.44
N GLY A 163 1.74 13.55 -13.65
CA GLY A 163 2.94 14.35 -13.92
C GLY A 163 4.25 13.55 -13.92
N THR A 164 4.18 12.23 -13.93
CA THR A 164 5.34 11.34 -14.07
C THR A 164 5.17 10.40 -15.26
N SER A 165 6.29 9.91 -15.78
CA SER A 165 6.35 8.97 -16.90
C SER A 165 7.41 7.91 -16.63
N PHE A 166 7.19 6.68 -17.08
CA PHE A 166 8.07 5.56 -16.79
C PHE A 166 9.41 5.68 -17.50
N SER A 167 10.50 5.54 -16.75
CA SER A 167 11.86 5.48 -17.27
C SER A 167 12.43 4.09 -17.03
N PHE A 168 12.63 3.33 -18.11
CA PHE A 168 13.25 2.00 -18.05
C PHE A 168 14.68 2.07 -17.51
N GLY A 169 15.46 3.09 -17.90
CA GLY A 169 16.83 3.25 -17.41
C GLY A 169 16.90 3.49 -15.89
N LEU A 170 15.86 4.08 -15.30
CA LEU A 170 15.76 4.31 -13.84
C LEU A 170 14.93 3.24 -13.13
N GLN A 171 14.29 2.34 -13.88
CA GLN A 171 13.34 1.34 -13.36
C GLN A 171 12.28 1.97 -12.44
N THR A 172 11.79 3.16 -12.79
CA THR A 172 10.80 3.91 -12.00
C THR A 172 10.13 5.01 -12.82
N CYS A 173 9.01 5.55 -12.33
CA CYS A 173 8.38 6.74 -12.89
C CYS A 173 9.17 7.99 -12.49
N ALA A 174 9.60 8.78 -13.48
CA ALA A 174 10.29 10.04 -13.27
C ALA A 174 9.35 11.21 -13.57
N HIS A 175 9.55 12.34 -12.88
CA HIS A 175 8.78 13.56 -13.14
C HIS A 175 8.95 14.01 -14.59
N ASP A 176 7.86 14.41 -15.26
CA ASP A 176 7.84 14.67 -16.71
C ASP A 176 8.86 15.72 -17.15
N ALA A 177 9.10 16.74 -16.32
CA ALA A 177 10.10 17.77 -16.60
C ALA A 177 11.55 17.25 -16.70
N LEU A 178 11.82 16.08 -16.11
CA LEU A 178 13.14 15.43 -16.11
C LEU A 178 13.10 14.09 -16.84
N TRP A 179 11.95 13.73 -17.41
CA TRP A 179 11.75 12.45 -18.05
C TRP A 179 12.36 12.45 -19.45
N ILE A 180 13.12 11.41 -19.73
CA ILE A 180 13.60 11.07 -21.06
C ILE A 180 13.08 9.68 -21.39
N ASN A 181 12.63 9.50 -22.65
CA ASN A 181 12.23 8.18 -23.10
C ASN A 181 13.47 7.29 -23.18
N THR A 182 13.53 6.29 -22.29
CA THR A 182 14.60 5.30 -22.19
C THR A 182 14.11 3.91 -22.58
N CYS A 183 12.90 3.81 -23.14
CA CYS A 183 12.39 2.57 -23.70
C CYS A 183 13.11 2.24 -25.01
N PRO A 184 13.48 0.97 -25.23
CA PRO A 184 14.14 0.52 -26.45
C PRO A 184 13.22 0.55 -27.67
#